data_AF-A0A845LAB8-F1
#
_entry.id   AF-A0A845LAB8-F1
#
_cell.length_a   1.000
_cell.length_b   1.000
_cell.length_c   1.000
_cell.angle_alpha   90.00
_cell.angle_beta   90.00
_cell.angle_gamma   90.00
#
_symmetry.space_group_name_H-M   'P 1'
#
loop_
_entity.id
_entity.type
_entity.pdbx_description
1 polymer ?
#
loop_
_entity_poly.entity_id
_entity_poly.type
_entity_poly.pdbx_seq_one_letter_code
_entity_poly.pdbx_strand_id
1 'polypeptide(L)' 'MEYEHRANSHNRDIFAVLAESGVIAETHLANLKKMAQFRNLLVHDYARIDPEIIYAVLYNGLNDIEMFFTEIKERFLPY' A
#
# COMPACT_ATOMS: atom_id res chain seq x y z
N MET A 1 -1.69 25.06 0.93
CA MET A 1 -1.63 24.05 -0.15
C MET A 1 -0.36 23.19 -0.14
N GLU A 2 0.70 23.49 0.63
CA GLU A 2 1.93 22.65 0.66
C GLU A 2 1.92 21.47 1.65
N TYR A 3 0.97 21.41 2.59
CA TYR A 3 1.03 20.42 3.68
C TYR A 3 0.55 19.01 3.31
N GLU A 4 -0.29 18.84 2.29
CA GLU A 4 -0.85 17.51 1.95
C GLU A 4 0.14 16.61 1.18
N HIS A 5 1.08 17.17 0.43
CA HIS A 5 2.05 16.36 -0.33
C HIS A 5 3.09 15.65 0.55
N ARG A 6 3.44 16.19 1.73
CA ARG A 6 4.44 15.59 2.64
C ARG A 6 3.93 14.35 3.37
N ALA A 7 2.63 14.25 3.65
CA ALA A 7 2.06 13.05 4.29
C ALA A 7 2.04 11.84 3.33
N ASN A 8 1.99 12.09 2.02
CA ASN A 8 1.87 11.06 1.00
C ASN A 8 3.17 10.27 0.75
N SER A 9 4.35 10.85 1.01
CA SER A 9 5.63 10.12 0.89
C SER A 9 5.87 9.15 2.04
N HIS A 10 5.41 9.51 3.25
CA HIS A 10 5.69 8.74 4.46
C HIS A 10 5.16 7.31 4.42
N ASN A 11 3.93 7.10 3.93
CA ASN A 11 3.31 5.77 3.91
C ASN A 11 4.03 4.80 2.99
N ARG A 12 4.55 5.27 1.86
CA ARG A 12 5.35 4.45 0.94
C ARG A 12 6.69 4.06 1.59
N ASP A 13 7.27 5.00 2.31
CA ASP A 13 8.59 4.84 2.92
C ASP A 13 8.52 3.92 4.17
N ILE A 14 7.37 3.86 4.86
CA ILE A 14 7.11 2.88 5.94
C ILE A 14 7.32 1.45 5.43
N PHE A 15 6.82 1.11 4.24
CA PHE A 15 7.02 -0.24 3.70
C PHE A 15 8.49 -0.55 3.41
N ALA A 16 9.31 0.46 3.09
CA ALA A 16 10.76 0.24 2.93
C ALA A 16 11.40 -0.15 4.26
N VAL A 17 11.07 0.58 5.34
CA VAL A 17 11.56 0.26 6.70
C VAL A 17 11.10 -1.13 7.13
N LEU A 18 9.84 -1.50 6.84
CA LEU A 18 9.33 -2.85 7.17
C LEU A 18 10.10 -3.95 6.42
N ALA A 19 10.40 -3.75 5.14
CA ALA A 19 11.19 -4.70 4.36
C ALA A 19 12.64 -4.80 4.87
N GLU A 20 13.29 -3.66 5.13
CA GLU A 20 14.65 -3.60 5.68
C GLU A 20 14.76 -4.29 7.05
N SER A 21 13.69 -4.24 7.85
CA SER A 21 13.61 -4.95 9.14
C SER A 21 13.24 -6.43 9.03
N GLY A 22 13.00 -6.94 7.82
CA GLY A 22 12.59 -8.33 7.56
C GLY A 22 11.18 -8.66 8.06
N VAL A 23 10.32 -7.66 8.22
CA VAL A 23 8.92 -7.84 8.61
C VAL A 23 8.05 -8.24 7.42
N ILE A 24 8.37 -7.71 6.24
CA ILE A 24 7.75 -8.08 4.96
C ILE A 24 8.83 -8.57 4.00
N ALA A 25 8.49 -9.47 3.07
CA ALA A 25 9.45 -9.91 2.08
C ALA A 25 9.76 -8.78 1.08
N GLU A 26 11.04 -8.63 0.69
CA GLU A 26 11.46 -7.62 -0.29
C GLU A 26 10.73 -7.77 -1.64
N THR A 27 10.35 -8.99 -2.01
CA THR A 27 9.57 -9.29 -3.22
C THR A 27 8.21 -8.60 -3.24
N HIS A 28 7.64 -8.30 -2.07
CA HIS A 28 6.33 -7.68 -1.92
C HIS A 28 6.40 -6.15 -1.80
N LEU A 29 7.58 -5.59 -1.54
CA LEU A 29 7.79 -4.16 -1.34
C LEU A 29 7.27 -3.31 -2.49
N ALA A 30 7.53 -3.73 -3.73
CA ALA A 30 7.12 -2.98 -4.92
C ALA A 30 5.59 -2.85 -5.02
N ASN A 31 4.85 -3.92 -4.70
CA ASN A 31 3.39 -3.93 -4.77
C ASN A 31 2.78 -3.09 -3.64
N LEU A 32 3.28 -3.22 -2.41
CA LEU A 32 2.80 -2.42 -1.27
C LEU A 32 3.06 -0.92 -1.47
N LYS A 33 4.20 -0.56 -2.08
CA LYS A 33 4.48 0.83 -2.48
C LYS A 33 3.51 1.35 -3.54
N LYS A 34 3.12 0.51 -4.52
CA LYS A 34 2.11 0.87 -5.52
C LYS A 34 0.73 1.04 -4.90
N MET A 35 0.33 0.14 -4.00
CA MET A 35 -0.93 0.23 -3.26
C MET A 35 -1.02 1.55 -2.45
N ALA A 36 0.05 1.91 -1.74
CA ALA A 36 0.12 3.16 -0.98
C ALA A 36 -0.02 4.40 -1.87
N GLN A 37 0.61 4.38 -3.05
CA GLN A 37 0.49 5.47 -4.04
C GLN A 37 -0.93 5.54 -4.63
N PHE A 38 -1.53 4.39 -4.95
CA PHE A 38 -2.89 4.34 -5.47
C PHE A 38 -3.92 4.89 -4.49
N ARG A 39 -3.80 4.57 -3.19
CA ARG A 39 -4.63 5.17 -2.15
C ARG A 39 -4.54 6.69 -2.16
N ASN A 40 -3.35 7.25 -2.37
CA ASN A 40 -3.17 8.70 -2.41
C ASN A 40 -3.83 9.28 -3.68
N LEU A 41 -3.65 8.63 -4.82
CA LEU A 41 -4.32 9.02 -6.07
C LEU A 41 -5.85 9.02 -5.93
N LEU A 42 -6.43 8.02 -5.27
CA LEU A 42 -7.88 7.97 -5.03
C LEU A 42 -8.35 9.17 -4.21
N VAL A 43 -7.69 9.50 -3.09
CA VAL A 43 -8.13 10.62 -2.25
C VAL A 43 -8.10 11.95 -3.00
N HIS A 44 -7.10 12.16 -3.86
CA HIS A 44 -6.91 13.43 -4.58
C HIS A 44 -7.71 13.53 -5.89
N ASP A 45 -7.83 12.43 -6.64
CA ASP A 45 -8.33 12.44 -8.01
C ASP A 45 -9.55 11.54 -8.26
N TYR A 46 -10.20 10.96 -7.23
CA TYR A 46 -11.34 10.03 -7.43
C TYR A 46 -12.45 10.58 -8.34
N ALA A 47 -12.70 11.89 -8.33
CA ALA A 47 -13.75 12.53 -9.12
C ALA A 47 -13.42 12.60 -10.63
N ARG A 48 -12.16 12.35 -11.01
CA ARG A 48 -11.65 12.46 -12.39
C ARG A 48 -11.28 11.11 -12.99
N ILE A 49 -11.21 10.06 -12.18
CA ILE A 49 -10.82 8.71 -12.61
C ILE A 49 -12.07 7.90 -12.93
N ASP A 50 -11.99 7.12 -14.00
CA ASP A 50 -13.06 6.19 -14.40
C ASP A 50 -13.34 5.17 -13.26
N PRO A 51 -14.59 5.04 -12.80
CA PRO A 51 -14.98 4.05 -11.79
C PRO A 51 -14.57 2.61 -12.11
N GLU A 52 -14.53 2.21 -13.39
CA GLU A 52 -14.11 0.86 -13.79
C GLU A 52 -12.62 0.62 -13.51
N ILE A 53 -11.78 1.65 -13.73
CA ILE A 53 -10.36 1.60 -13.40
C ILE A 53 -10.17 1.52 -11.88
N ILE A 54 -10.94 2.30 -11.12
CA ILE A 54 -10.91 2.27 -9.65
C ILE A 54 -11.26 0.87 -9.15
N TYR A 55 -12.35 0.28 -9.68
CA TYR A 55 -12.79 -1.05 -9.29
C TYR A 55 -11.72 -2.12 -9.59
N ALA A 56 -11.13 -2.11 -10.79
CA ALA A 56 -10.11 -3.07 -11.18
C ALA A 56 -8.87 -3.00 -10.27
N VAL A 57 -8.41 -1.80 -9.91
CA VAL A 57 -7.24 -1.64 -9.05
C VAL A 57 -7.57 -1.99 -7.59
N LEU A 58 -8.75 -1.62 -7.09
CA LEU A 58 -9.18 -2.04 -5.75
C LEU A 58 -9.27 -3.56 -5.65
N TYR A 59 -9.91 -4.21 -6.62
CA TYR A 59 -10.04 -5.66 -6.66
C TYR A 59 -8.68 -6.37 -6.67
N ASN A 60 -7.73 -5.89 -7.48
CA ASN A 60 -6.39 -6.47 -7.53
C ASN A 60 -5.54 -6.16 -6.28
N GLY A 61 -5.77 -5.00 -5.65
CA GLY A 61 -5.05 -4.57 -4.45
C GLY A 61 -5.46 -5.29 -3.17
N LEU A 62 -6.63 -5.93 -3.14
CA LEU A 62 -7.08 -6.71 -1.97
C LEU A 62 -6.10 -7.84 -1.64
N ASN A 63 -5.57 -8.53 -2.66
CA ASN A 63 -4.59 -9.59 -2.48
C ASN A 63 -3.29 -9.09 -1.83
N ASP A 64 -2.85 -7.87 -2.16
CA ASP A 64 -1.66 -7.27 -1.54
C ASP A 64 -1.90 -6.99 -0.05
N ILE A 65 -3.13 -6.63 0.35
CA ILE A 65 -3.50 -6.42 1.76
C ILE A 65 -3.54 -7.74 2.51
N GLU A 66 -4.15 -8.78 1.94
CA GLU A 66 -4.21 -10.12 2.54
C GLU A 66 -2.81 -10.71 2.74
N MET A 67 -1.95 -10.57 1.73
CA MET A 67 -0.56 -11.00 1.82
C MET A 67 0.18 -10.24 2.94
N PHE A 68 0.05 -8.92 3.01
CA PHE A 68 0.68 -8.12 4.06
C PHE A 68 0.22 -8.53 5.46
N PHE A 69 -1.08 -8.78 5.62
CA PHE A 69 -1.64 -9.26 6.88
C PHE A 69 -1.08 -10.65 7.26
N THR A 70 -0.91 -11.52 6.28
CA THR A 70 -0.36 -12.86 6.47
C THR A 70 1.09 -12.79 6.96
N GLU A 71 1.94 -11.96 6.34
CA GLU A 71 3.33 -11.78 6.78
C GLU A 71 3.42 -11.25 8.22
N ILE A 72 2.59 -10.26 8.57
CA ILE A 72 2.53 -9.74 9.94
C ILE A 72 2.07 -10.83 10.91
N LYS A 73 1.03 -11.59 10.56
CA LYS A 73 0.49 -12.65 11.40
C LYS A 73 1.53 -13.74 11.63
N GLU A 74 2.19 -14.24 10.59
CA GLU A 74 3.22 -15.27 10.71
C GLU A 74 4.41 -14.79 11.54
N ARG A 75 4.77 -13.50 11.43
CA ARG A 75 5.91 -12.94 12.13
C ARG A 75 5.64 -12.65 13.60
N PHE A 76 4.47 -12.14 13.95
CA PHE A 76 4.17 -11.58 15.28
C PHE A 76 3.02 -12.25 16.02
N LEU A 77 2.19 -13.02 15.34
CA LEU A 77 1.09 -13.79 15.93
C LEU A 77 1.19 -15.29 15.58
N PRO A 78 2.33 -15.95 15.87
CA PRO A 78 2.43 -17.39 15.73
C PRO A 78 1.60 -18.03 16.85
N TYR A 79 0.46 -18.60 16.49
CA TYR A 79 -0.38 -19.42 17.37
C TYR A 79 -0.51 -20.81 16.78
#